data_AF-A0A484ZFL5-F1
#
_entry.id   AF-A0A484ZFL5-F1
#
_cell.length_a   1.000
_cell.length_b   1.000
_cell.length_c   1.000
_cell.angle_alpha   90.00
_cell.angle_beta   90.00
_cell.angle_gamma   90.00
#
_symmetry.space_group_name_H-M   'P 1'
#
loop_
_entity.id
_entity.type
_entity.pdbx_description
1 polymer ?
#
loop_
_entity_poly.entity_id
_entity_poly.type
_entity_poly.pdbx_seq_one_letter_code
_entity_poly.pdbx_strand_id
1 'polypeptide(L)'
;MLQFPYEYNYIEPTATDIPLYEKMKLETSPVNTQHRYNLIVDFFDSWYEQPANKTQLIEHLKKEWQAIYAKPKRFKWLNIHDDEQCEWVWDYIVKAQKPERLGYMSISEIMKIPTLYLSPLNIEEKKLAIYAAIDLWRGHKDSINLLFKNINRTVSQQKHRIKKIDTKPFNTHLKIDTKTRLDEIARRQDKKIY
;
A
#
# COMPACT_ATOMS: atom_id res chain seq x y z
N MET A 1 -39.33 -23.73 13.29
CA MET A 1 -39.13 -22.63 12.33
C MET A 1 -39.23 -21.34 13.12
N LEU A 2 -38.10 -20.83 13.62
CA LEU A 2 -38.06 -19.66 14.52
C LEU A 2 -37.60 -18.46 13.69
N GLN A 3 -38.49 -17.49 13.55
CA GLN A 3 -38.23 -16.16 12.99
C GLN A 3 -37.30 -15.41 13.94
N PHE A 4 -36.14 -14.98 13.43
CA PHE A 4 -35.24 -14.06 14.11
C PHE A 4 -35.75 -12.63 13.89
N PRO A 5 -36.09 -11.86 14.94
CA PRO A 5 -36.38 -10.44 14.78
C PRO A 5 -35.06 -9.67 14.85
N TYR A 6 -34.91 -8.72 13.93
CA TYR A 6 -33.81 -7.75 13.80
C TYR A 6 -32.54 -8.25 13.11
N GLU A 7 -32.61 -8.32 11.78
CA GLU A 7 -31.46 -7.92 10.97
C GLU A 7 -31.16 -6.45 11.32
N TYR A 8 -30.07 -6.21 12.04
CA TYR A 8 -29.50 -4.86 12.10
C TYR A 8 -29.07 -4.50 10.68
N ASN A 9 -29.92 -3.76 9.98
CA ASN A 9 -29.52 -3.02 8.81
C ASN A 9 -28.25 -2.25 9.18
N TYR A 10 -27.14 -2.56 8.51
CA TYR A 10 -25.94 -1.75 8.60
C TYR A 10 -26.31 -0.36 8.08
N ILE A 11 -26.61 0.56 9.00
CA ILE A 11 -26.89 1.95 8.66
C ILE A 11 -25.54 2.54 8.27
N GLU A 12 -25.37 2.88 6.99
CA GLU A 12 -24.19 3.64 6.57
C GLU A 12 -24.10 4.90 7.45
N PRO A 13 -22.96 5.16 8.11
CA PRO A 13 -22.82 6.34 8.95
C PRO A 13 -23.13 7.58 8.12
N THR A 14 -24.08 8.37 8.60
CA THR A 14 -24.46 9.63 7.95
C THR A 14 -23.27 10.58 7.95
N ALA A 15 -23.26 11.54 7.02
CA ALA A 15 -22.11 12.42 6.74
C ALA A 15 -21.58 13.24 7.93
N THR A 16 -22.28 13.23 9.08
CA THR A 16 -21.99 14.03 10.28
C THR A 16 -21.43 13.25 11.46
N ASP A 17 -21.36 11.92 11.40
CA ASP A 17 -20.89 11.13 12.54
C ASP A 17 -19.38 10.89 12.53
N ILE A 18 -18.68 11.57 13.44
CA ILE A 18 -17.28 11.30 13.78
C ILE A 18 -17.12 9.78 14.03
N PRO A 19 -16.13 9.09 13.42
CA PRO A 19 -15.90 7.67 13.66
C PRO A 19 -15.81 7.35 15.16
N LEU A 20 -16.37 6.22 15.59
CA LEU A 20 -16.38 5.84 17.00
C LEU A 20 -14.98 5.84 17.63
N TYR A 21 -13.97 5.39 16.88
CA TYR A 21 -12.57 5.41 17.29
C TYR A 21 -12.06 6.84 17.57
N GLU A 22 -12.42 7.81 16.73
CA GLU A 22 -12.08 9.22 16.92
C GLU A 22 -12.83 9.83 18.10
N LYS A 23 -14.10 9.46 18.31
CA LYS A 23 -14.89 9.89 19.49
C LYS A 23 -14.22 9.45 20.81
N MET A 24 -13.52 8.31 20.79
CA MET A 24 -12.78 7.78 21.94
C MET A 24 -11.40 8.42 22.16
N LYS A 25 -10.90 9.23 21.21
CA LYS A 25 -9.58 9.89 21.28
C LYS A 25 -8.42 8.92 21.55
N LEU A 26 -8.51 7.71 21.01
CA LEU A 26 -7.42 6.73 21.09
C LEU A 26 -6.28 7.14 20.16
N GLU A 27 -5.07 6.71 20.49
CA GLU A 27 -3.88 6.94 19.67
C GLU A 27 -4.08 6.33 18.27
N THR A 28 -3.70 7.07 17.23
CA THR A 28 -3.87 6.66 15.82
C THR A 28 -2.57 6.15 15.21
N SER A 29 -1.45 6.35 15.89
CA SER A 29 -0.10 6.08 15.38
C SER A 29 0.64 5.06 16.27
N PRO A 30 0.27 3.77 16.21
CA PRO A 30 0.98 2.72 16.94
C PRO A 30 2.42 2.59 16.44
N VAL A 31 3.33 2.20 17.33
CA VAL A 31 4.78 2.13 17.05
C VAL A 31 5.32 0.71 16.98
N ASN A 32 4.54 -0.29 17.41
CA ASN A 32 4.89 -1.71 17.38
C ASN A 32 3.65 -2.60 17.55
N THR A 33 3.85 -3.92 17.41
CA THR A 33 2.77 -4.93 17.49
C THR A 33 2.06 -4.94 18.85
N GLN A 34 2.79 -4.81 19.95
CA GLN A 34 2.18 -4.82 21.28
C GLN A 34 1.29 -3.59 21.48
N HIS A 35 1.76 -2.42 21.05
CA HIS A 35 0.98 -1.19 21.11
C HIS A 35 -0.30 -1.31 20.27
N ARG A 36 -0.23 -1.87 19.05
CA ARG A 36 -1.43 -2.14 18.23
C ARG A 36 -2.43 -3.04 18.94
N TYR A 37 -1.96 -4.14 19.55
CA TYR A 37 -2.83 -5.05 20.27
C TYR A 37 -3.53 -4.35 21.44
N ASN A 38 -2.79 -3.59 22.25
CA ASN A 38 -3.35 -2.85 23.37
C ASN A 38 -4.41 -1.84 22.90
N LEU A 39 -4.16 -1.08 21.81
CA LEU A 39 -5.16 -0.14 21.29
C LEU A 39 -6.46 -0.81 20.83
N ILE A 40 -6.38 -2.02 20.28
CA ILE A 40 -7.57 -2.80 19.92
C ILE A 40 -8.34 -3.21 21.18
N VAL A 41 -7.63 -3.67 22.22
CA VAL A 41 -8.25 -4.01 23.52
C VAL A 41 -8.88 -2.77 24.14
N ASP A 42 -8.14 -1.68 24.23
CA ASP A 42 -8.60 -0.40 24.80
C ASP A 42 -9.84 0.12 24.06
N PHE A 43 -9.91 -0.03 22.74
CA PHE A 43 -11.10 0.31 21.95
C PHE A 43 -12.32 -0.50 22.39
N PHE A 44 -12.20 -1.83 22.46
CA PHE A 44 -13.32 -2.68 22.84
C PHE A 44 -13.69 -2.54 24.31
N ASP A 45 -12.74 -2.31 25.21
CA ASP A 45 -12.99 -2.11 26.64
C ASP A 45 -13.66 -0.76 26.89
N SER A 46 -13.21 0.30 26.22
CA SER A 46 -13.78 1.65 26.32
C SER A 46 -15.11 1.81 25.59
N TRP A 47 -15.46 0.89 24.68
CA TRP A 47 -16.74 0.93 23.97
C TRP A 47 -17.90 0.63 24.92
N TYR A 48 -18.70 1.65 25.23
CA TYR A 48 -19.91 1.50 26.06
C TYR A 48 -21.04 0.87 25.24
N GLU A 49 -20.94 -0.45 25.03
CA GLU A 49 -21.91 -1.26 24.31
C GLU A 49 -22.06 -2.64 24.95
N GLN A 50 -23.15 -3.33 24.62
CA GLN A 50 -23.43 -4.67 25.13
C GLN A 50 -22.36 -5.68 24.65
N PRO A 51 -21.96 -6.66 25.50
CA PRO A 51 -20.97 -7.68 25.12
C PRO A 51 -21.32 -8.44 23.83
N ALA A 52 -22.62 -8.64 23.56
CA ALA A 52 -23.09 -9.26 22.33
C ALA A 52 -22.72 -8.44 21.08
N ASN A 53 -22.91 -7.12 21.12
CA ASN A 53 -22.58 -6.21 20.02
C ASN A 53 -21.06 -6.14 19.78
N LYS A 54 -20.27 -6.12 20.87
CA LYS A 54 -18.79 -6.20 20.79
C LYS A 54 -18.34 -7.48 20.10
N THR A 55 -18.89 -8.62 20.52
CA THR A 55 -18.59 -9.93 19.95
C THR A 55 -18.98 -10.01 18.48
N GLN A 56 -20.14 -9.46 18.11
CA GLN A 56 -20.61 -9.41 16.73
C GLN A 56 -19.66 -8.59 15.84
N LEU A 57 -19.18 -7.43 16.32
CA LEU A 57 -18.21 -6.62 15.58
C LEU A 57 -16.89 -7.37 15.40
N ILE A 58 -16.37 -8.02 16.45
CA ILE A 58 -15.13 -8.81 16.36
C ILE A 58 -15.28 -9.92 15.31
N GLU A 59 -16.40 -10.64 15.31
CA GLU A 59 -16.66 -11.71 14.34
C GLU A 59 -16.81 -11.16 12.91
N HIS A 60 -17.43 -9.99 12.74
CA HIS A 60 -17.48 -9.32 11.45
C HIS A 60 -16.09 -8.93 10.93
N LEU A 61 -15.26 -8.30 11.77
CA LEU A 61 -13.89 -7.92 11.43
C LEU A 61 -13.03 -9.15 11.07
N LYS A 62 -13.23 -10.25 11.79
CA LYS A 62 -12.56 -11.53 11.50
C LYS A 62 -12.94 -12.07 10.11
N LYS A 63 -14.22 -12.01 9.73
CA LYS A 63 -14.69 -12.43 8.40
C LYS A 63 -14.12 -11.54 7.28
N GLU A 64 -14.12 -10.23 7.47
CA GLU A 64 -13.50 -9.28 6.53
C GLU A 64 -12.01 -9.58 6.35
N TRP A 65 -11.28 -9.81 7.44
CA TRP A 65 -9.87 -10.18 7.40
C TRP A 65 -9.62 -11.50 6.68
N GLN A 66 -10.44 -12.54 6.93
CA GLN A 66 -10.35 -13.82 6.22
C GLN A 66 -10.56 -13.64 4.71
N ALA A 67 -11.54 -12.83 4.31
CA ALA A 67 -11.82 -12.55 2.90
C ALA A 67 -10.67 -11.78 2.22
N ILE A 68 -9.98 -10.89 2.95
CA ILE A 68 -8.77 -10.21 2.47
C ILE A 68 -7.63 -11.21 2.34
N TYR A 69 -7.37 -12.00 3.38
CA TYR A 69 -6.26 -12.96 3.45
C TYR A 69 -6.34 -14.04 2.37
N ALA A 70 -7.56 -14.45 1.99
CA ALA A 70 -7.77 -15.42 0.91
C ALA A 70 -7.44 -14.87 -0.49
N LYS A 71 -7.27 -13.54 -0.66
CA LYS A 71 -6.94 -12.95 -1.96
C LYS A 71 -5.48 -13.23 -2.34
N PRO A 72 -5.19 -13.42 -3.63
CA PRO A 72 -3.81 -13.54 -4.10
C PRO A 72 -2.97 -12.32 -3.72
N LYS A 73 -1.71 -12.53 -3.34
CA LYS A 73 -0.75 -11.46 -3.06
C LYS A 73 -0.67 -10.50 -4.26
N ARG A 74 -1.08 -9.25 -4.05
CA ARG A 74 -1.17 -8.24 -5.11
C ARG A 74 0.20 -7.73 -5.58
N PHE A 75 1.21 -7.76 -4.71
CA PHE A 75 2.58 -7.36 -5.03
C PHE A 75 3.55 -8.53 -4.94
N LYS A 76 3.76 -9.23 -6.05
CA LYS A 76 4.83 -10.24 -6.15
C LYS A 76 6.23 -9.60 -6.26
N TRP A 77 6.31 -8.34 -6.70
CA TRP A 77 7.56 -7.65 -6.96
C TRP A 77 8.06 -6.79 -5.80
N LEU A 78 7.20 -6.51 -4.80
CA LEU A 78 7.53 -5.70 -3.64
C LEU A 78 8.42 -6.52 -2.71
N ASN A 79 9.63 -6.03 -2.50
CA ASN A 79 10.55 -6.51 -1.50
C ASN A 79 10.37 -5.68 -0.23
N ILE A 80 9.75 -6.28 0.80
CA ILE A 80 9.50 -5.60 2.07
C ILE A 80 10.78 -5.32 2.87
N HIS A 81 11.92 -5.89 2.47
CA HIS A 81 13.23 -5.63 3.06
C HIS A 81 14.00 -4.52 2.35
N ASP A 82 13.45 -3.95 1.28
CA ASP A 82 14.01 -2.82 0.57
C ASP A 82 13.30 -1.54 1.05
N ASP A 83 13.93 -0.85 2.01
CA ASP A 83 13.36 0.34 2.65
C ASP A 83 13.11 1.48 1.66
N GLU A 84 14.03 1.69 0.69
CA GLU A 84 13.87 2.71 -0.34
C GLU A 84 12.68 2.40 -1.25
N GLN A 85 12.53 1.12 -1.64
CA GLN A 85 11.36 0.69 -2.39
C GLN A 85 10.07 0.88 -1.58
N CYS A 86 10.07 0.55 -0.29
CA CYS A 86 8.90 0.72 0.57
C CYS A 86 8.50 2.20 0.72
N GLU A 87 9.47 3.09 0.93
CA GLU A 87 9.25 4.55 0.97
C GLU A 87 8.61 5.04 -0.33
N TRP A 88 9.22 4.70 -1.47
CA TRP A 88 8.70 5.10 -2.78
C TRP A 88 7.28 4.58 -3.03
N VAL A 89 7.02 3.31 -2.68
CA VAL A 89 5.69 2.70 -2.84
C VAL A 89 4.64 3.38 -1.96
N TRP A 90 4.98 3.68 -0.70
CA TRP A 90 4.09 4.38 0.20
C TRP A 90 3.70 5.75 -0.37
N ASP A 91 4.69 6.57 -0.76
CA ASP A 91 4.47 7.88 -1.38
C ASP A 91 3.61 7.80 -2.64
N TYR A 92 3.83 6.75 -3.45
CA TYR A 92 3.04 6.52 -4.65
C TYR A 92 1.57 6.23 -4.32
N ILE A 93 1.30 5.36 -3.34
CA ILE A 93 -0.06 5.02 -2.90
C ILE A 93 -0.76 6.25 -2.32
N VAL A 94 -0.09 7.02 -1.46
CA VAL A 94 -0.63 8.28 -0.89
C VAL A 94 -1.04 9.24 -2.00
N LYS A 95 -0.17 9.46 -3.00
CA LYS A 95 -0.48 10.35 -4.13
C LYS A 95 -1.66 9.86 -4.96
N ALA A 96 -1.75 8.55 -5.18
CA ALA A 96 -2.78 7.98 -6.03
C ALA A 96 -4.14 7.81 -5.34
N GLN A 97 -4.17 7.70 -4.03
CA GLN A 97 -5.39 7.68 -3.22
C GLN A 97 -5.88 9.08 -2.84
N LYS A 98 -5.03 10.11 -2.98
CA LYS A 98 -5.38 11.49 -2.63
C LYS A 98 -6.59 11.98 -3.44
N PRO A 99 -7.71 12.34 -2.78
CA PRO A 99 -8.86 12.88 -3.49
C PRO A 99 -8.62 14.31 -3.94
N GLU A 100 -9.19 14.70 -5.08
CA GLU A 100 -9.07 16.07 -5.62
C GLU A 100 -9.76 17.12 -4.73
N ARG A 101 -10.83 16.72 -4.02
CA ARG A 101 -11.70 17.61 -3.24
C ARG A 101 -11.92 17.11 -1.82
N LEU A 102 -10.83 16.98 -1.06
CA LEU A 102 -10.88 16.47 0.32
C LEU A 102 -11.86 17.25 1.22
N GLY A 103 -11.89 18.59 1.11
CA GLY A 103 -12.71 19.45 1.98
C GLY A 103 -14.23 19.35 1.79
N TYR A 104 -14.71 18.61 0.78
CA TYR A 104 -16.14 18.42 0.49
C TYR A 104 -16.59 16.98 0.65
N MET A 105 -15.69 16.11 1.12
CA MET A 105 -15.92 14.68 1.22
C MET A 105 -16.63 14.34 2.54
N SER A 106 -17.64 13.47 2.49
CA SER A 106 -18.27 12.95 3.70
C SER A 106 -17.32 12.01 4.44
N ILE A 107 -17.53 11.83 5.75
CA ILE A 107 -16.76 10.86 6.56
C ILE A 107 -16.82 9.46 5.94
N SER A 108 -17.99 9.06 5.43
CA SER A 108 -18.18 7.75 4.77
C SER A 108 -17.27 7.56 3.55
N GLU A 109 -16.97 8.64 2.83
CA GLU A 109 -16.08 8.62 1.67
C GLU A 109 -14.61 8.69 2.09
N ILE A 110 -14.27 9.47 3.13
CA ILE A 110 -12.93 9.51 3.72
C ILE A 110 -12.51 8.12 4.20
N MET A 111 -13.41 7.41 4.90
CA MET A 111 -13.15 6.06 5.42
C MET A 111 -12.91 5.02 4.32
N LYS A 112 -13.31 5.30 3.07
CA LYS A 112 -12.99 4.44 1.92
C LYS A 112 -11.54 4.59 1.45
N ILE A 113 -10.80 5.59 1.93
CA ILE A 113 -9.44 5.97 1.49
C ILE A 113 -8.45 5.82 2.65
N PRO A 114 -7.79 4.65 2.78
CA PRO A 114 -6.93 4.36 3.93
C PRO A 114 -5.79 5.33 4.19
N THR A 115 -5.17 5.88 3.13
CA THR A 115 -4.04 6.81 3.30
C THR A 115 -4.41 8.13 3.98
N LEU A 116 -5.71 8.41 4.18
CA LEU A 116 -6.16 9.59 4.92
C LEU A 116 -6.11 9.41 6.43
N TYR A 117 -6.12 8.16 6.93
CA TYR A 117 -6.11 7.85 8.37
C TYR A 117 -4.96 6.94 8.80
N LEU A 118 -4.18 6.39 7.87
CA LEU A 118 -2.92 5.70 8.17
C LEU A 118 -1.77 6.70 8.27
N SER A 119 -1.17 6.81 9.45
CA SER A 119 -0.04 7.71 9.74
C SER A 119 1.18 6.94 10.28
N PRO A 120 1.87 6.13 9.44
CA PRO A 120 3.01 5.34 9.89
C PRO A 120 4.19 6.25 10.31
N LEU A 121 4.71 6.04 11.53
CA LEU A 121 5.76 6.89 12.12
C LEU A 121 7.18 6.47 11.76
N ASN A 122 7.37 5.23 11.31
CA ASN A 122 8.68 4.68 10.96
C ASN A 122 8.58 3.70 9.78
N ILE A 123 9.73 3.26 9.28
CA ILE A 123 9.80 2.39 8.10
C ILE A 123 9.12 1.04 8.30
N GLU A 124 9.18 0.47 9.50
CA GLU A 124 8.51 -0.79 9.82
C GLU A 124 6.97 -0.63 9.81
N GLU A 125 6.46 0.49 10.33
CA GLU A 125 5.04 0.81 10.23
C GLU A 125 4.62 1.11 8.79
N LYS A 126 5.47 1.77 7.98
CA LYS A 126 5.20 2.00 6.55
C LYS A 126 5.04 0.70 5.78
N LYS A 127 5.91 -0.29 6.04
CA LYS A 127 5.82 -1.63 5.45
C LYS A 127 4.44 -2.25 5.67
N LEU A 128 3.90 -2.15 6.88
CA LEU A 128 2.56 -2.63 7.21
C LEU A 128 1.46 -1.76 6.59
N ALA A 129 1.63 -0.43 6.63
CA ALA A 129 0.67 0.52 6.08
C ALA A 129 0.48 0.39 4.57
N ILE A 130 1.51 -0.01 3.80
CA ILE A 130 1.39 -0.30 2.37
C ILE A 130 0.34 -1.41 2.12
N TYR A 131 0.40 -2.50 2.87
CA TYR A 131 -0.56 -3.59 2.75
C TYR A 131 -1.95 -3.15 3.22
N ALA A 132 -2.03 -2.55 4.40
CA ALA A 132 -3.29 -2.06 4.96
C ALA A 132 -3.97 -1.07 4.02
N ALA A 133 -3.21 -0.14 3.42
CA ALA A 133 -3.76 0.88 2.54
C ALA A 133 -4.40 0.32 1.28
N ILE A 134 -4.06 -0.90 0.91
CA ILE A 134 -4.52 -1.54 -0.32
C ILE A 134 -5.60 -2.57 -0.05
N ASP A 135 -5.46 -3.29 1.06
CA ASP A 135 -6.43 -4.28 1.50
C ASP A 135 -7.72 -3.62 1.97
N LEU A 136 -7.62 -2.44 2.61
CA LEU A 136 -8.74 -1.65 3.10
C LEU A 136 -9.30 -0.65 2.08
N TRP A 137 -8.68 -0.50 0.90
CA TRP A 137 -9.13 0.49 -0.07
C TRP A 137 -10.48 0.10 -0.68
N ARG A 138 -11.53 0.87 -0.36
CA ARG A 138 -12.90 0.67 -0.86
C ARG A 138 -13.24 1.64 -2.00
N GLY A 139 -12.25 1.91 -2.85
CA GLY A 139 -12.42 2.72 -4.07
C GLY A 139 -13.13 1.98 -5.20
N HIS A 140 -13.49 2.71 -6.26
CA HIS A 140 -14.04 2.10 -7.47
C HIS A 140 -13.06 1.08 -8.07
N LYS A 141 -13.57 -0.05 -8.57
CA LYS A 141 -12.75 -1.15 -9.11
C LYS A 141 -11.78 -0.67 -10.19
N ASP A 142 -12.19 0.28 -11.04
CA ASP A 142 -11.34 0.83 -12.09
C ASP A 142 -10.20 1.66 -11.55
N SER A 143 -10.44 2.47 -10.51
CA SER A 143 -9.39 3.26 -9.84
C SER A 143 -8.35 2.35 -9.19
N ILE A 144 -8.82 1.27 -8.54
CA ILE A 144 -7.96 0.25 -7.95
C ILE A 144 -7.12 -0.44 -9.03
N ASN A 145 -7.74 -0.87 -10.14
CA ASN A 145 -7.05 -1.51 -11.25
C ASN A 145 -6.04 -0.57 -11.92
N LEU A 146 -6.40 0.70 -12.08
CA LEU A 146 -5.53 1.71 -12.67
C LEU A 146 -4.30 1.96 -11.79
N LEU A 147 -4.47 2.06 -10.47
CA LEU A 147 -3.36 2.13 -9.52
C LEU A 147 -2.40 0.96 -9.75
N PHE A 148 -2.92 -0.28 -9.73
CA PHE A 148 -2.10 -1.47 -9.89
C PHE A 148 -1.39 -1.52 -11.24
N LYS A 149 -2.09 -1.16 -12.32
CA LYS A 149 -1.50 -1.10 -13.65
C LYS A 149 -0.33 -0.10 -13.70
N ASN A 150 -0.52 1.08 -13.11
CA ASN A 150 0.48 2.14 -13.16
C ASN A 150 1.69 1.84 -12.27
N ILE A 151 1.47 1.37 -11.04
CA ILE A 151 2.59 1.04 -10.14
C ILE A 151 3.43 -0.12 -10.70
N ASN A 152 2.79 -1.16 -11.26
CA ASN A 152 3.49 -2.28 -11.89
C ASN A 152 4.32 -1.82 -13.09
N ARG A 153 3.76 -0.92 -13.91
CA ARG A 153 4.47 -0.34 -15.06
C ARG A 153 5.68 0.47 -14.61
N THR A 154 5.53 1.36 -13.65
CA THR A 154 6.61 2.23 -13.17
C THR A 154 7.75 1.42 -12.55
N VAL A 155 7.43 0.41 -11.72
CA VAL A 155 8.44 -0.49 -11.15
C VAL A 155 9.17 -1.28 -12.22
N SER A 156 8.44 -1.79 -13.22
CA SER A 156 9.07 -2.50 -14.33
C SER A 156 10.04 -1.58 -15.09
N GLN A 157 9.65 -0.33 -15.33
CA GLN A 157 10.52 0.67 -15.95
C GLN A 157 11.75 0.99 -15.09
N GLN A 158 11.59 1.13 -13.78
CA GLN A 158 12.70 1.38 -12.86
C GLN A 158 13.67 0.20 -12.84
N LYS A 159 13.19 -1.04 -12.76
CA LYS A 159 14.02 -2.26 -12.88
C LYS A 159 14.78 -2.30 -14.20
N HIS A 160 14.12 -1.95 -15.32
CA HIS A 160 14.80 -1.84 -16.61
C HIS A 160 15.89 -0.76 -16.63
N ARG A 161 15.70 0.38 -15.94
CA ARG A 161 16.70 1.45 -15.84
C ARG A 161 17.90 1.01 -15.01
N ILE A 162 17.68 0.42 -13.84
CA ILE A 162 18.75 -0.09 -12.96
C ILE A 162 19.58 -1.15 -13.70
N LYS A 163 18.90 -2.10 -14.37
CA LYS A 163 19.58 -3.13 -15.18
C LYS A 163 20.47 -2.54 -16.28
N LYS A 164 20.09 -1.38 -16.84
CA LYS A 164 20.88 -0.68 -17.87
C LYS A 164 22.05 0.14 -17.31
N ILE A 165 21.97 0.60 -16.06
CA ILE A 165 23.08 1.34 -15.42
C ILE A 165 24.28 0.42 -15.21
N ASP A 166 24.03 -0.85 -14.92
CA ASP A 166 25.06 -1.88 -14.71
C ASP A 166 25.47 -2.63 -16.00
N THR A 167 24.93 -2.22 -17.17
CA THR A 167 25.28 -2.83 -18.46
C THR A 167 25.51 -1.76 -19.53
N LYS A 168 26.75 -1.63 -20.02
CA LYS A 168 27.00 -0.92 -21.28
C LYS A 168 26.49 -1.79 -22.45
N PRO A 169 25.60 -1.29 -23.32
CA PRO A 169 25.21 -2.03 -24.51
C PRO A 169 26.41 -2.05 -25.48
N PHE A 170 27.11 -3.19 -25.56
CA PHE A 170 28.09 -3.44 -26.61
C PHE A 170 27.43 -4.29 -27.70
N ASN A 171 26.88 -3.62 -28.72
CA ASN A 171 26.25 -4.30 -29.85
C ASN A 171 27.02 -3.98 -31.13
N THR A 172 27.69 -4.98 -31.70
CA THR A 172 27.74 -5.28 -33.15
C THR A 172 28.72 -6.43 -33.46
N HIS A 173 28.42 -7.23 -34.48
CA HIS A 173 29.42 -8.07 -35.13
C HIS A 173 30.26 -7.20 -36.06
N LEU A 174 31.50 -6.94 -35.66
CA LEU A 174 32.47 -6.17 -36.43
C LEU A 174 33.33 -7.11 -37.27
N LYS A 175 33.68 -6.70 -38.50
CA LYS A 175 34.72 -7.38 -39.28
C LYS A 175 36.06 -7.25 -38.55
N ILE A 176 36.87 -8.30 -38.60
CA ILE A 176 38.14 -8.42 -37.84
C ILE A 176 39.08 -7.23 -38.11
N ASP A 177 39.19 -6.79 -39.35
CA ASP A 177 40.04 -5.66 -39.73
C ASP A 177 39.60 -4.34 -39.08
N THR A 178 38.29 -4.17 -38.92
CA THR A 178 37.70 -2.97 -38.30
C THR A 178 38.03 -2.93 -36.81
N LYS A 179 38.01 -4.08 -36.12
CA LYS A 179 38.43 -4.19 -34.71
C LYS A 179 39.94 -3.93 -34.56
N THR A 180 40.75 -4.49 -35.46
CA THR A 180 42.21 -4.36 -35.40
C THR A 180 42.66 -2.90 -35.55
N ARG A 181 42.03 -2.14 -36.47
CA ARG A 181 42.29 -0.70 -36.63
C ARG A 181 41.82 0.11 -35.42
N LEU A 182 40.67 -0.24 -34.84
CA LEU A 182 40.19 0.37 -33.61
C LEU A 182 41.19 0.18 -32.46
N ASP A 183 41.75 -1.02 -32.32
CA ASP A 183 42.75 -1.33 -31.29
C ASP A 183 44.10 -0.60 -31.51
N GLU A 184 44.52 -0.41 -32.76
CA GLU A 184 45.73 0.37 -33.07
C GLU A 184 45.58 1.85 -32.74
N ILE A 185 44.41 2.43 -33.04
CA ILE A 185 44.11 3.83 -32.72
C ILE A 185 44.03 4.03 -31.21
N ALA A 186 43.42 3.09 -30.48
CA ALA A 186 43.34 3.09 -29.04
C ALA A 186 44.73 3.07 -28.38
N ARG A 187 45.66 2.26 -28.91
CA ARG A 187 47.07 2.23 -28.46
C ARG A 187 47.83 3.52 -28.71
N ARG A 188 47.57 4.20 -29.83
CA ARG A 188 48.22 5.49 -30.15
C ARG A 188 47.73 6.64 -29.28
N GLN A 189 46.53 6.52 -28.71
CA GLN A 189 45.89 7.57 -27.93
C GLN A 189 45.86 7.28 -26.41
N ASP A 190 46.54 6.22 -25.96
CA ASP A 190 46.59 5.74 -24.58
C ASP A 190 45.20 5.65 -23.89
N LYS A 191 44.20 5.18 -24.65
CA LYS A 191 42.84 4.96 -24.14
C LYS A 191 42.41 3.52 -24.40
N LYS A 192 41.67 2.93 -23.46
CA LYS A 192 41.04 1.61 -23.64
C LYS A 192 39.67 1.76 -24.29
N ILE A 193 39.36 0.90 -25.26
CA ILE A 193 38.01 0.73 -25.79
C ILE A 193 37.27 -0.21 -24.85
N TYR A 194 36.18 0.28 -24.25
CA TYR A 194 35.22 -0.50 -23.45
C TYR A 194 33.86 -0.53 -24.15
#